data_AF-A0A813Q2K9-F1
#
_entry.id   AF-A0A813Q2K9-F1
#
_cell.length_a   1.000
_cell.length_b   1.000
_cell.length_c   1.000
_cell.angle_alpha   90.00
_cell.angle_beta   90.00
_cell.angle_gamma   90.00
#
_symmetry.space_group_name_H-M   'P 1'
#
loop_
_entity.id
_entity.type
_entity.pdbx_description
1 polymer ?
#
loop_
_entity_poly.entity_id
_entity_poly.type
_entity_poly.pdbx_seq_one_letter_code
_entity_poly.pdbx_strand_id
1 'polypeptide(L)'
;MWTGICAIVLIASIVQGKPRTDVTVSGISAGGSMATQLHLAFSSEISGCGVVAGPPYYCAQGTMMTAIGACMKGPATSVSSNTLQNKLKSYVSSGSADPIANVKNDPVYIFTGQKDGTVIPGVVKVNEQIYSALGANIKTKYDLAANHGFPTENFGGKCDVLYSANYINNCNFNLAYDMLNHIFGGSLVQPPSGTTVPLTGQLITFDQAAFMNPQAVVRSESRATDIFSLWSSWMQTTMALYNPLNYLP
;
A
#
# COMPACT_ATOMS: atom_id res chain seq x y z
N MET A 1 21.32 59.85 -20.48
CA MET A 1 21.18 58.90 -19.37
C MET A 1 19.89 58.13 -19.55
N TRP A 2 19.94 56.88 -20.00
CA TRP A 2 18.82 55.94 -19.97
C TRP A 2 19.38 54.57 -19.60
N THR A 3 19.31 54.23 -18.32
CA THR A 3 19.70 52.91 -17.80
C THR A 3 18.51 51.97 -17.98
N GLY A 4 18.55 51.15 -19.03
CA GLY A 4 17.59 50.07 -19.23
C GLY A 4 17.91 48.91 -18.28
N ILE A 5 17.06 48.71 -17.27
CA ILE A 5 17.11 47.55 -16.39
C ILE A 5 16.63 46.34 -17.18
N CYS A 6 17.54 45.40 -17.46
CA CYS A 6 17.20 44.11 -18.05
C CYS A 6 16.68 43.20 -16.93
N ALA A 7 15.36 43.09 -16.79
CA ALA A 7 14.75 42.16 -15.85
C ALA A 7 14.80 40.74 -16.45
N ILE A 8 15.64 39.88 -15.89
CA ILE A 8 15.60 38.44 -16.17
C ILE A 8 14.40 37.87 -15.42
N VAL A 9 13.27 37.72 -16.12
CA VAL A 9 12.12 36.97 -15.60
C VAL A 9 12.41 35.49 -15.86
N LEU A 10 12.88 34.79 -14.83
CA LEU A 10 12.90 33.33 -14.82
C LEU A 10 11.44 32.84 -14.70
N ILE A 11 10.78 32.66 -15.85
CA ILE A 11 9.54 31.90 -15.92
C ILE A 11 9.94 30.42 -15.80
N ALA A 12 10.01 29.92 -14.56
CA ALA A 12 9.98 28.49 -14.33
C ALA A 12 8.56 28.02 -14.70
N SER A 13 8.35 27.69 -15.97
CA SER A 13 7.24 26.86 -16.38
C SER A 13 7.47 25.51 -15.70
N ILE A 14 6.85 25.30 -14.53
CA ILE A 14 6.65 23.94 -14.04
C ILE A 14 5.72 23.32 -15.07
N VAL A 15 6.32 22.58 -15.99
CA VAL A 15 5.66 21.71 -16.94
C VAL A 15 4.64 20.91 -16.14
N GLN A 16 3.39 20.98 -16.56
CA GLN A 16 2.27 20.24 -16.00
C GLN A 16 2.66 18.76 -15.89
N GLY A 17 2.92 18.28 -14.67
CA GLY A 17 3.23 16.87 -14.44
C GLY A 17 1.98 16.02 -14.66
N LYS A 18 1.97 15.21 -15.72
CA LYS A 18 0.97 14.15 -15.96
C LYS A 18 1.64 12.98 -16.73
N PRO A 19 1.40 11.70 -16.39
CA PRO A 19 1.38 11.08 -15.06
C PRO A 19 2.69 10.33 -14.77
N ARG A 20 2.98 10.07 -13.50
CA ARG A 20 4.11 9.25 -13.04
C ARG A 20 3.84 7.77 -13.32
N THR A 21 3.97 7.32 -14.57
CA THR A 21 3.69 5.93 -15.00
C THR A 21 2.23 5.47 -14.81
N ASP A 22 1.87 4.33 -15.41
CA ASP A 22 0.58 3.64 -15.23
C ASP A 22 0.66 2.48 -14.21
N VAL A 23 1.73 2.42 -13.41
CA VAL A 23 1.94 1.34 -12.44
C VAL A 23 1.27 1.69 -11.13
N THR A 24 0.39 0.80 -10.66
CA THR A 24 -0.33 0.95 -9.40
C THR A 24 -0.25 -0.36 -8.62
N VAL A 25 -0.44 -0.28 -7.30
CA VAL A 25 -0.33 -1.43 -6.42
C VAL A 25 -1.55 -1.53 -5.53
N SER A 26 -2.05 -2.74 -5.29
CA SER A 26 -3.08 -2.96 -4.29
C SER A 26 -2.87 -4.27 -3.56
N GLY A 27 -3.47 -4.40 -2.38
CA GLY A 27 -3.38 -5.63 -1.62
C GLY A 27 -4.32 -5.66 -0.42
N ILE A 28 -4.45 -6.85 0.14
CA ILE A 28 -5.29 -7.12 1.30
C ILE A 28 -4.48 -7.45 2.54
N SER A 29 -4.92 -6.99 3.72
CA SER A 29 -4.34 -7.34 5.02
C SER A 29 -2.86 -6.92 5.08
N ALA A 30 -1.94 -7.85 5.36
CA ALA A 30 -0.51 -7.60 5.23
C ALA A 30 -0.11 -7.10 3.83
N GLY A 31 -0.76 -7.59 2.77
CA GLY A 31 -0.60 -7.08 1.41
C GLY A 31 -1.14 -5.66 1.21
N GLY A 32 -2.14 -5.24 1.98
CA GLY A 32 -2.62 -3.86 1.99
C GLY A 32 -1.61 -2.93 2.64
N SER A 33 -1.01 -3.36 3.75
CA SER A 33 0.13 -2.66 4.34
C SER A 33 1.30 -2.58 3.35
N MET A 34 1.63 -3.69 2.70
CA MET A 34 2.67 -3.74 1.66
C MET A 34 2.41 -2.75 0.53
N ALA A 35 1.18 -2.69 0.01
CA ALA A 35 0.81 -1.76 -1.04
C ALA A 35 1.09 -0.31 -0.62
N THR A 36 0.80 0.08 0.62
CA THR A 36 1.15 1.42 1.12
C THR A 36 2.65 1.65 1.24
N GLN A 37 3.41 0.64 1.69
CA GLN A 37 4.87 0.76 1.80
C GLN A 37 5.51 0.95 0.43
N LEU A 38 5.11 0.13 -0.55
CA LEU A 38 5.59 0.24 -1.94
C LEU A 38 5.24 1.60 -2.54
N HIS A 39 3.98 2.01 -2.45
CA HIS A 39 3.52 3.28 -2.99
C HIS A 39 4.28 4.47 -2.40
N LEU A 40 4.43 4.52 -1.07
CA LEU A 40 5.09 5.65 -0.41
C LEU A 40 6.61 5.65 -0.64
N ALA A 41 7.25 4.47 -0.64
CA ALA A 41 8.71 4.37 -0.81
C ALA A 41 9.15 4.59 -2.26
N PHE A 42 8.36 4.14 -3.24
CA PHE A 42 8.65 4.18 -4.67
C PHE A 42 7.62 5.02 -5.44
N SER A 43 7.16 6.12 -4.86
CA SER A 43 6.13 6.99 -5.47
C SER A 43 6.54 7.57 -6.83
N SER A 44 7.80 7.48 -7.25
CA SER A 44 8.29 7.80 -8.62
C SER A 44 7.96 6.79 -9.68
N GLU A 45 7.73 5.56 -9.26
CA GLU A 45 7.38 4.45 -10.14
C GLU A 45 5.94 4.00 -9.92
N ILE A 46 5.39 4.14 -8.71
CA ILE A 46 4.03 3.71 -8.38
C ILE A 46 3.16 4.94 -8.18
N SER A 47 2.12 5.10 -9.00
CA SER A 47 1.25 6.29 -9.05
C SER A 47 -0.17 6.06 -8.53
N GLY A 48 -0.40 4.98 -7.79
CA GLY A 48 -1.70 4.71 -7.21
C GLY A 48 -1.69 3.52 -6.28
N CYS A 49 -2.60 3.53 -5.31
CA CYS A 49 -2.63 2.53 -4.25
C CYS A 49 -4.04 2.07 -3.87
N GLY A 50 -4.23 0.76 -3.73
CA GLY A 50 -5.43 0.15 -3.16
C GLY A 50 -5.15 -0.56 -1.85
N VAL A 51 -5.77 -0.10 -0.77
CA VAL A 51 -5.59 -0.64 0.59
C VAL A 51 -6.86 -1.36 1.02
N VAL A 52 -6.81 -2.70 1.09
CA VAL A 52 -7.96 -3.52 1.48
C VAL A 52 -7.70 -4.12 2.86
N ALA A 53 -8.45 -3.67 3.88
CA ALA A 53 -8.35 -4.22 5.23
C ALA A 53 -6.90 -4.31 5.79
N GLY A 54 -6.04 -3.38 5.40
CA GLY A 54 -4.62 -3.36 5.73
C GLY A 54 -4.27 -2.28 6.74
N PRO A 55 -3.37 -2.54 7.72
CA PRO A 55 -2.88 -1.50 8.60
C PRO A 55 -1.99 -0.50 7.85
N PRO A 56 -1.81 0.72 8.37
CA PRO A 56 -1.00 1.72 7.71
C PRO A 56 0.48 1.32 7.64
N TYR A 57 1.19 1.95 6.70
CA TYR A 57 2.63 1.81 6.54
C TYR A 57 3.37 1.99 7.89
N TYR A 58 4.41 1.19 8.13
CA TYR A 58 5.23 1.23 9.35
C TYR A 58 4.45 1.07 10.68
N CYS A 59 3.17 0.67 10.66
CA CYS A 59 2.37 0.55 11.87
C CYS A 59 3.02 -0.36 12.93
N ALA A 60 3.56 -1.50 12.48
CA ALA A 60 4.17 -2.50 13.35
C ALA A 60 5.48 -2.04 14.02
N GLN A 61 6.11 -0.98 13.49
CA GLN A 61 7.36 -0.41 14.01
C GLN A 61 8.46 -1.47 14.23
N GLY A 62 8.53 -2.46 13.33
CA GLY A 62 9.50 -3.56 13.40
C GLY A 62 9.21 -4.64 14.44
N THR A 63 8.03 -4.66 15.08
CA THR A 63 7.72 -5.62 16.15
C THR A 63 6.43 -6.40 15.89
N MET A 64 6.51 -7.73 16.08
CA MET A 64 5.34 -8.61 15.96
C MET A 64 4.24 -8.26 16.97
N MET A 65 4.62 -7.91 18.21
CA MET A 65 3.66 -7.55 19.26
C MET A 65 2.81 -6.33 18.90
N THR A 66 3.43 -5.30 18.31
CA THR A 66 2.68 -4.12 17.83
C THR A 66 1.82 -4.47 16.62
N ALA A 67 2.33 -5.33 15.73
CA ALA A 67 1.59 -5.81 14.56
C ALA A 67 0.27 -6.52 14.97
N ILE A 68 0.36 -7.55 15.80
CA ILE A 68 -0.83 -8.34 16.21
C ILE A 68 -1.70 -7.61 17.24
N GLY A 69 -1.12 -6.65 17.96
CA GLY A 69 -1.80 -5.80 18.93
C GLY A 69 -2.37 -4.54 18.29
N ALA A 70 -1.65 -3.42 18.45
CA ALA A 70 -2.11 -2.09 18.03
C ALA A 70 -2.57 -2.02 16.57
N CYS A 71 -1.86 -2.68 15.65
CA CYS A 71 -2.12 -2.59 14.21
C CYS A 71 -3.25 -3.50 13.71
N MET A 72 -3.73 -4.42 14.53
CA MET A 72 -4.80 -5.35 14.13
C MET A 72 -6.04 -5.17 15.00
N LYS A 73 -5.84 -5.10 16.33
CA LYS A 73 -6.89 -5.18 17.34
C LYS A 73 -6.98 -3.94 18.23
N GLY A 74 -5.96 -3.08 18.21
CA GLY A 74 -5.91 -1.90 19.06
C GLY A 74 -6.90 -0.81 18.63
N PRO A 75 -7.35 0.06 19.55
CA PRO A 75 -8.15 1.22 19.17
C PRO A 75 -7.38 2.08 18.16
N ALA A 76 -8.08 2.81 17.29
CA ALA A 76 -7.44 3.68 16.30
C ALA A 76 -6.43 4.67 16.93
N THR A 77 -6.68 5.11 18.16
CA THR A 77 -5.80 5.99 18.94
C THR A 77 -4.44 5.37 19.29
N SER A 78 -4.31 4.03 19.22
CA SER A 78 -3.03 3.34 19.42
C SER A 78 -2.08 3.46 18.22
N VAL A 79 -2.59 3.92 17.07
CA VAL A 79 -1.80 4.12 15.85
C VAL A 79 -1.82 5.61 15.48
N SER A 80 -0.72 6.30 15.79
CA SER A 80 -0.60 7.75 15.55
C SER A 80 -0.21 8.05 14.10
N SER A 81 -1.14 8.60 13.31
CA SER A 81 -0.84 9.05 11.93
C SER A 81 0.30 10.07 11.88
N ASN A 82 0.44 10.96 12.87
CA ASN A 82 1.55 11.92 12.96
C ASN A 82 2.90 11.23 13.13
N THR A 83 2.96 10.20 13.98
CA THR A 83 4.19 9.42 14.19
C THR A 83 4.61 8.73 12.89
N LEU A 84 3.66 8.11 12.20
CA LEU A 84 3.92 7.46 10.91
C LEU A 84 4.35 8.49 9.85
N GLN A 85 3.66 9.61 9.71
CA GLN A 85 4.08 10.68 8.77
C GLN A 85 5.49 11.21 9.06
N ASN A 86 5.85 11.40 10.33
CA ASN A 86 7.19 11.85 10.71
C ASN A 86 8.26 10.80 10.37
N LYS A 87 7.94 9.52 10.55
CA LYS A 87 8.82 8.44 10.10
C LYS A 87 8.98 8.46 8.57
N LEU A 88 7.92 8.75 7.80
CA LEU A 88 8.00 8.79 6.34
C LEU A 88 8.94 9.92 5.92
N LYS A 89 8.79 11.10 6.52
CA LYS A 89 9.70 12.24 6.30
C LYS A 89 11.15 11.85 6.61
N SER A 90 11.40 11.08 7.67
CA SER A 90 12.77 10.60 7.98
C SER A 90 13.34 9.70 6.87
N TYR A 91 12.52 8.82 6.28
CA TYR A 91 12.94 7.99 5.16
C TYR A 91 13.19 8.80 3.88
N VAL A 92 12.39 9.83 3.63
CA VAL A 92 12.63 10.75 2.50
C VAL A 92 13.95 11.51 2.70
N SER A 93 14.18 12.05 3.90
CA SER A 93 15.42 12.78 4.21
C SER A 93 16.67 11.90 4.13
N SER A 94 16.55 10.59 4.39
CA SER A 94 17.68 9.65 4.27
C SER A 94 17.86 9.07 2.85
N GLY A 95 17.00 9.43 1.89
CA GLY A 95 17.01 8.85 0.54
C GLY A 95 16.49 7.40 0.48
N SER A 96 15.80 6.96 1.53
CA SER A 96 15.24 5.62 1.70
C SER A 96 13.79 5.49 1.22
N ALA A 97 13.17 6.62 0.84
CA ALA A 97 11.86 6.76 0.22
C ALA A 97 11.85 7.95 -0.74
N ASP A 98 11.00 7.89 -1.75
CA ASP A 98 10.79 8.97 -2.69
C ASP A 98 10.12 10.22 -2.08
N PRO A 99 10.30 11.42 -2.67
CA PRO A 99 9.71 12.66 -2.16
C PRO A 99 8.19 12.57 -1.92
N ILE A 100 7.71 13.00 -0.75
CA ILE A 100 6.26 12.98 -0.44
C ILE A 100 5.39 13.79 -1.42
N ALA A 101 5.97 14.79 -2.10
CA ALA A 101 5.27 15.64 -3.07
C ALA A 101 4.72 14.85 -4.26
N ASN A 102 5.27 13.66 -4.48
CA ASN A 102 4.89 12.74 -5.53
C ASN A 102 3.48 12.17 -5.35
N VAL A 103 3.10 11.94 -4.09
CA VAL A 103 1.81 11.33 -3.71
C VAL A 103 0.64 12.29 -3.91
N LYS A 104 0.93 13.57 -4.17
CA LYS A 104 -0.09 14.59 -4.39
C LYS A 104 -0.92 14.24 -5.63
N ASN A 105 -2.23 14.15 -5.46
CA ASN A 105 -3.23 13.73 -6.43
C ASN A 105 -3.17 12.26 -6.86
N ASP A 106 -2.25 11.44 -6.34
CA ASP A 106 -2.25 10.02 -6.66
C ASP A 106 -3.58 9.40 -6.21
N PRO A 107 -4.25 8.61 -7.07
CA PRO A 107 -5.48 7.94 -6.69
C PRO A 107 -5.20 6.86 -5.65
N VAL A 108 -5.87 7.00 -4.51
CA VAL A 108 -5.80 6.05 -3.41
C VAL A 108 -7.19 5.54 -3.09
N TYR A 109 -7.32 4.22 -2.97
CA TYR A 109 -8.56 3.57 -2.58
C TYR A 109 -8.38 2.87 -1.24
N ILE A 110 -9.30 3.08 -0.30
CA ILE A 110 -9.24 2.48 1.04
C ILE A 110 -10.54 1.75 1.38
N PHE A 111 -10.42 0.45 1.64
CA PHE A 111 -11.52 -0.40 2.05
C PHE A 111 -11.31 -0.97 3.44
N THR A 112 -12.38 -0.97 4.24
CA THR A 112 -12.50 -1.85 5.41
C THR A 112 -13.94 -2.27 5.61
N GLY A 113 -14.15 -3.55 5.94
CA GLY A 113 -15.49 -4.07 6.26
C GLY A 113 -15.92 -3.70 7.68
N GLN A 114 -17.19 -3.36 7.89
CA GLN A 114 -17.72 -2.98 9.21
C GLN A 114 -17.64 -4.11 10.25
N LYS A 115 -17.60 -5.36 9.79
CA LYS A 115 -17.49 -6.55 10.65
C LYS A 115 -16.09 -7.16 10.65
N ASP A 116 -15.08 -6.46 10.11
CA ASP A 116 -13.70 -6.91 10.16
C ASP A 116 -13.22 -6.95 11.60
N GLY A 117 -13.12 -8.16 12.14
CA GLY A 117 -12.61 -8.42 13.47
C GLY A 117 -11.10 -8.66 13.50
N THR A 118 -10.41 -8.72 12.36
CA THR A 118 -8.98 -9.09 12.23
C THR A 118 -8.09 -7.87 12.18
N VAL A 119 -8.33 -6.96 11.23
CA VAL A 119 -7.72 -5.63 11.18
C VAL A 119 -8.86 -4.65 11.33
N ILE A 120 -9.07 -4.16 12.55
CA ILE A 120 -10.30 -3.44 12.86
C ILE A 120 -10.39 -2.14 12.02
N PRO A 121 -11.62 -1.70 11.66
CA PRO A 121 -11.82 -0.54 10.78
C PRO A 121 -11.14 0.74 11.26
N GLY A 122 -11.06 0.93 12.58
CA GLY A 122 -10.38 2.08 13.17
C GLY A 122 -8.90 2.18 12.77
N VAL A 123 -8.19 1.04 12.69
CA VAL A 123 -6.78 1.03 12.29
C VAL A 123 -6.64 1.27 10.79
N VAL A 124 -7.47 0.63 9.96
CA VAL A 124 -7.40 0.80 8.49
C VAL A 124 -7.64 2.25 8.11
N LYS A 125 -8.57 2.94 8.78
CA LYS A 125 -8.89 4.37 8.55
C LYS A 125 -7.74 5.32 8.85
N VAL A 126 -6.69 4.90 9.57
CA VAL A 126 -5.49 5.72 9.76
C VAL A 126 -4.76 5.96 8.42
N ASN A 127 -4.89 5.05 7.45
CA ASN A 127 -4.37 5.27 6.09
C ASN A 127 -4.94 6.56 5.46
N GLU A 128 -6.24 6.81 5.64
CA GLU A 128 -6.90 8.00 5.09
C GLU A 128 -6.30 9.28 5.64
N GLN A 129 -5.97 9.30 6.94
CA GLN A 129 -5.34 10.46 7.58
C GLN A 129 -3.95 10.73 6.99
N ILE A 130 -3.15 9.67 6.79
CA ILE A 130 -1.81 9.77 6.20
C ILE A 130 -1.91 10.29 4.77
N TYR A 131 -2.70 9.64 3.92
CA TYR A 131 -2.83 10.03 2.51
C TYR A 131 -3.47 11.41 2.32
N SER A 132 -4.40 11.81 3.19
CA SER A 132 -5.00 13.15 3.16
C SER A 132 -3.94 14.22 3.44
N ALA A 133 -3.04 13.98 4.40
CA ALA A 133 -1.95 14.89 4.70
C ALA A 133 -0.92 15.01 3.56
N LEU A 134 -0.84 14.00 2.69
CA LEU A 134 0.01 14.00 1.49
C LEU A 134 -0.70 14.60 0.27
N GLY A 135 -1.99 14.92 0.36
CA GLY A 135 -2.78 15.49 -0.73
C GLY A 135 -3.17 14.49 -1.82
N ALA A 136 -3.30 13.21 -1.50
CA ALA A 136 -3.76 12.17 -2.43
C ALA A 136 -5.23 12.34 -2.83
N ASN A 137 -5.63 11.75 -3.95
CA ASN A 137 -7.03 11.68 -4.39
C ASN A 137 -7.69 10.41 -3.84
N ILE A 138 -8.37 10.52 -2.70
CA ILE A 138 -8.84 9.36 -1.93
C ILE A 138 -10.31 9.02 -2.25
N LYS A 139 -10.58 7.73 -2.48
CA LYS A 139 -11.92 7.14 -2.40
C LYS A 139 -11.95 6.08 -1.29
N THR A 140 -13.03 6.06 -0.52
CA THR A 140 -13.20 5.13 0.60
C THR A 140 -14.45 4.26 0.44
N LYS A 141 -14.41 3.06 1.00
CA LYS A 141 -15.56 2.15 1.10
C LYS A 141 -15.58 1.50 2.49
N TYR A 142 -16.41 2.06 3.38
CA TYR A 142 -16.49 1.71 4.80
C TYR A 142 -17.90 1.27 5.25
N ASP A 143 -18.85 1.26 4.33
CA ASP A 143 -20.27 0.99 4.55
C ASP A 143 -20.66 -0.47 4.25
N LEU A 144 -19.71 -1.30 3.81
CA LEU A 144 -19.96 -2.72 3.55
C LEU A 144 -19.84 -3.53 4.84
N ALA A 145 -20.88 -4.31 5.16
CA ALA A 145 -20.92 -5.20 6.33
C ALA A 145 -20.06 -6.48 6.16
N ALA A 146 -18.87 -6.35 5.58
CA ALA A 146 -17.93 -7.44 5.34
C ALA A 146 -17.08 -7.76 6.58
N ASN A 147 -16.69 -9.02 6.72
CA ASN A 147 -15.64 -9.48 7.61
C ASN A 147 -14.26 -9.36 6.93
N HIS A 148 -13.19 -9.78 7.60
CA HIS A 148 -11.84 -9.76 7.03
C HIS A 148 -11.75 -10.64 5.79
N GLY A 149 -11.36 -10.05 4.66
CA GLY A 149 -11.28 -10.73 3.38
C GLY A 149 -11.49 -9.76 2.22
N PHE A 150 -11.39 -10.26 1.00
CA PHE A 150 -11.57 -9.49 -0.23
C PHE A 150 -13.00 -9.66 -0.73
N PRO A 151 -13.85 -8.61 -0.67
CA PRO A 151 -15.19 -8.63 -1.25
C PRO A 151 -15.20 -8.92 -2.74
N THR A 152 -16.03 -9.86 -3.14
CA THR A 152 -16.40 -10.12 -4.53
C THR A 152 -17.91 -10.10 -4.68
N GLU A 153 -18.36 -10.13 -5.92
CA GLU A 153 -19.77 -10.11 -6.25
C GLU A 153 -20.48 -11.44 -5.99
N ASN A 154 -19.83 -12.57 -6.29
CA ASN A 154 -20.50 -13.87 -6.31
C ASN A 154 -19.61 -15.06 -5.89
N PHE A 155 -18.41 -14.84 -5.33
CA PHE A 155 -17.48 -15.91 -4.96
C PHE A 155 -16.96 -15.78 -3.52
N GLY A 156 -16.68 -16.91 -2.88
CA GLY A 156 -16.14 -16.97 -1.53
C GLY A 156 -17.19 -17.17 -0.44
N GLY A 157 -16.78 -17.00 0.81
CA GLY A 157 -17.63 -17.23 1.99
C GLY A 157 -18.66 -16.13 2.20
N LYS A 158 -19.58 -16.34 3.14
CA LYS A 158 -20.60 -15.33 3.49
C LYS A 158 -19.94 -14.01 3.90
N CYS A 159 -20.35 -12.90 3.28
CA CYS A 159 -19.71 -11.58 3.43
C CYS A 159 -19.35 -11.20 4.87
N ASP A 160 -20.27 -11.44 5.79
CA ASP A 160 -20.26 -10.91 7.14
C ASP A 160 -19.66 -11.87 8.18
N VAL A 161 -19.18 -13.03 7.73
CA VAL A 161 -18.54 -14.07 8.54
C VAL A 161 -17.09 -14.24 8.10
N LEU A 162 -16.17 -14.39 9.05
CA LEU A 162 -14.77 -14.66 8.73
C LEU A 162 -14.66 -15.98 7.96
N TYR A 163 -14.18 -15.93 6.72
CA TYR A 163 -13.98 -17.09 5.88
C TYR A 163 -12.49 -17.38 5.64
N SER A 164 -11.89 -18.12 6.56
CA SER A 164 -10.44 -18.38 6.60
C SER A 164 -9.92 -19.35 5.52
N ALA A 165 -10.80 -19.98 4.74
CA ALA A 165 -10.38 -20.92 3.70
C ALA A 165 -9.56 -20.23 2.60
N ASN A 166 -9.91 -18.99 2.24
CA ASN A 166 -9.18 -18.20 1.26
C ASN A 166 -9.25 -16.67 1.49
N TYR A 167 -9.99 -16.21 2.52
CA TYR A 167 -10.22 -14.80 2.79
C TYR A 167 -10.83 -14.04 1.60
N ILE A 168 -11.70 -14.70 0.84
CA ILE A 168 -12.51 -14.10 -0.22
C ILE A 168 -13.98 -14.16 0.22
N ASN A 169 -14.66 -13.03 0.11
CA ASN A 169 -15.98 -12.81 0.67
C ASN A 169 -16.99 -12.58 -0.46
N ASN A 170 -18.04 -13.38 -0.52
CA ASN A 170 -19.18 -13.13 -1.39
C ASN A 170 -20.06 -12.05 -0.74
N CYS A 171 -19.91 -10.82 -1.23
CA CYS A 171 -20.51 -9.62 -0.67
C CYS A 171 -21.50 -8.92 -1.59
N ASN A 172 -21.82 -9.50 -2.76
CA ASN A 172 -22.57 -8.82 -3.80
C ASN A 172 -21.98 -7.42 -4.13
N PHE A 173 -20.64 -7.32 -4.04
CA PHE A 173 -19.90 -6.09 -4.26
C PHE A 173 -18.57 -6.39 -4.95
N ASN A 174 -18.39 -5.86 -6.16
CA ASN A 174 -17.17 -6.02 -6.92
C ASN A 174 -16.12 -4.98 -6.47
N LEU A 175 -15.40 -5.29 -5.39
CA LEU A 175 -14.36 -4.39 -4.85
C LEU A 175 -13.25 -4.14 -5.86
N ALA A 176 -12.82 -5.16 -6.62
CA ALA A 176 -11.77 -5.02 -7.62
C ALA A 176 -12.14 -3.97 -8.67
N TYR A 177 -13.36 -4.03 -9.23
CA TYR A 177 -13.86 -3.01 -10.14
C TYR A 177 -13.96 -1.64 -9.47
N ASP A 178 -14.59 -1.53 -8.30
CA ASP A 178 -14.83 -0.23 -7.66
C ASP A 178 -13.51 0.51 -7.32
N MET A 179 -12.50 -0.27 -6.92
CA MET A 179 -11.13 0.18 -6.65
C MET A 179 -10.37 0.55 -7.92
N LEU A 180 -10.27 -0.35 -8.89
CA LEU A 180 -9.54 -0.09 -10.13
C LEU A 180 -10.19 1.03 -10.93
N ASN A 181 -11.52 1.12 -10.93
CA ASN A 181 -12.22 2.20 -11.62
C ASN A 181 -11.84 3.56 -11.02
N HIS A 182 -11.70 3.69 -9.70
CA HIS A 182 -11.17 4.93 -9.11
C HIS A 182 -9.72 5.18 -9.51
N ILE A 183 -8.87 4.16 -9.38
CA ILE A 183 -7.44 4.26 -9.67
C ILE A 183 -7.18 4.68 -11.12
N PHE A 184 -7.97 4.19 -12.07
CA PHE A 184 -7.82 4.49 -13.50
C PHE A 184 -8.79 5.58 -14.01
N GLY A 185 -9.25 6.47 -13.13
CA GLY A 185 -9.92 7.72 -13.55
C GLY A 185 -11.41 7.60 -13.88
N GLY A 186 -12.08 6.53 -13.46
CA GLY A 186 -13.54 6.42 -13.40
C GLY A 186 -14.23 5.99 -14.70
N SER A 187 -13.46 5.52 -15.69
CA SER A 187 -13.96 5.20 -17.04
C SER A 187 -13.94 3.70 -17.38
N LEU A 188 -13.61 2.82 -16.43
CA LEU A 188 -13.66 1.38 -16.65
C LEU A 188 -15.10 0.92 -16.82
N VAL A 189 -15.30 -0.08 -17.67
CA VAL A 189 -16.62 -0.72 -17.86
C VAL A 189 -16.76 -1.84 -16.83
N GLN A 190 -17.81 -1.79 -16.02
CA GLN A 190 -18.13 -2.89 -15.10
C GLN A 190 -18.58 -4.11 -15.90
N PRO A 191 -17.97 -5.30 -15.69
CA PRO A 191 -18.51 -6.54 -16.24
C PRO A 191 -19.94 -6.77 -15.72
N PRO A 192 -20.87 -7.28 -16.55
CA PRO A 192 -22.21 -7.59 -16.09
C PRO A 192 -22.18 -8.59 -14.93
N SER A 193 -22.97 -8.32 -13.89
CA SER A 193 -23.05 -9.16 -12.70
C SER A 193 -23.33 -10.62 -13.06
N GLY A 194 -22.61 -11.55 -12.44
CA GLY A 194 -22.81 -12.99 -12.64
C GLY A 194 -22.38 -13.52 -14.01
N THR A 195 -21.77 -12.69 -14.87
CA THR A 195 -21.24 -13.15 -16.16
C THR A 195 -19.77 -13.48 -16.07
N THR A 196 -19.38 -14.61 -16.66
CA THR A 196 -17.98 -14.91 -16.92
C THR A 196 -17.62 -14.27 -18.25
N VAL A 197 -16.97 -13.10 -18.23
CA VAL A 197 -16.35 -12.55 -19.45
C VAL A 197 -15.18 -13.48 -19.80
N PRO A 198 -15.16 -14.12 -20.98
CA PRO A 198 -14.05 -14.98 -21.36
C PRO A 198 -12.74 -14.19 -21.29
N LEU A 199 -11.83 -14.62 -20.43
CA LEU A 199 -10.50 -14.04 -20.36
C LEU A 199 -9.75 -14.43 -21.63
N THR A 200 -9.24 -13.45 -22.36
CA THR A 200 -8.43 -13.66 -23.57
C THR A 200 -6.95 -13.86 -23.27
N GLY A 201 -6.55 -13.63 -22.02
CA GLY A 201 -5.17 -13.77 -21.54
C GLY A 201 -4.85 -15.13 -20.94
N GLN A 202 -3.59 -15.31 -20.54
CA GLN A 202 -3.09 -16.51 -19.88
C GLN A 202 -2.51 -16.16 -18.52
N LEU A 203 -2.70 -17.03 -17.53
CA LEU A 203 -1.94 -16.97 -16.28
C LEU A 203 -0.54 -17.52 -16.53
N ILE A 204 0.46 -16.66 -16.43
CA ILE A 204 1.86 -17.02 -16.65
C ILE A 204 2.54 -17.15 -15.29
N THR A 205 3.23 -18.28 -15.08
CA THR A 205 4.09 -18.51 -13.92
C THR A 205 5.50 -18.02 -14.20
N PHE A 206 6.17 -17.47 -13.19
CA PHE A 206 7.58 -17.08 -13.28
C PHE A 206 8.29 -17.39 -11.95
N ASP A 207 9.62 -17.52 -12.00
CA ASP A 207 10.43 -17.75 -10.81
C ASP A 207 10.74 -16.44 -10.11
N GLN A 208 10.24 -16.29 -8.87
CA GLN A 208 10.51 -15.12 -8.04
C GLN A 208 11.97 -15.04 -7.57
N ALA A 209 12.69 -16.17 -7.54
CA ALA A 209 14.11 -16.20 -7.15
C ALA A 209 14.98 -15.35 -8.08
N ALA A 210 14.58 -15.21 -9.36
CA ALA A 210 15.26 -14.35 -10.32
C ALA A 210 15.28 -12.86 -9.92
N PHE A 211 14.36 -12.43 -9.04
CA PHE A 211 14.21 -11.04 -8.59
C PHE A 211 14.58 -10.84 -7.11
N MET A 212 14.94 -11.92 -6.40
CA MET A 212 15.37 -11.88 -5.02
C MET A 212 16.88 -11.63 -4.99
N ASN A 213 17.31 -10.47 -4.47
CA ASN A 213 18.72 -10.29 -4.11
C ASN A 213 18.95 -10.89 -2.70
N PRO A 214 19.76 -11.95 -2.55
CA PRO A 214 20.03 -12.56 -1.23
C PRO A 214 20.60 -11.57 -0.21
N GLN A 215 21.30 -10.52 -0.66
CA GLN A 215 21.86 -9.48 0.19
C GLN A 215 20.85 -8.40 0.58
N ALA A 216 19.73 -8.26 -0.14
CA ALA A 216 18.68 -7.29 0.17
C ALA A 216 17.78 -7.76 1.34
N VAL A 217 17.65 -9.08 1.52
CA VAL A 217 16.89 -9.71 2.62
C VAL A 217 17.48 -9.37 4.00
N VAL A 218 18.76 -8.98 4.07
CA VAL A 218 19.48 -8.65 5.31
C VAL A 218 19.51 -7.13 5.61
N ARG A 219 19.11 -6.26 4.68
CA ARG A 219 19.26 -4.78 4.78
C ARG A 219 17.97 -4.01 5.13
N SER A 220 16.98 -4.66 5.74
CA SER A 220 15.64 -4.07 5.95
C SER A 220 15.59 -2.85 6.88
N GLU A 221 16.61 -2.61 7.70
CA GLU A 221 16.64 -1.43 8.59
C GLU A 221 16.93 -0.10 7.87
N SER A 222 17.35 -0.13 6.60
CA SER A 222 17.90 1.03 5.87
C SER A 222 17.01 1.61 4.77
N ARG A 223 15.84 1.01 4.47
CA ARG A 223 14.89 1.50 3.46
C ARG A 223 13.47 1.59 4.01
N ALA A 224 12.62 2.47 3.47
CA ALA A 224 11.17 2.44 3.73
C ALA A 224 10.50 1.16 3.19
N THR A 225 11.26 0.35 2.46
CA THR A 225 10.92 -0.99 1.99
C THR A 225 11.48 -2.04 2.93
N ASP A 226 11.10 -1.92 4.20
CA ASP A 226 11.02 -3.10 5.07
C ASP A 226 9.88 -3.96 4.50
N ILE A 227 10.20 -4.60 3.38
CA ILE A 227 9.26 -5.38 2.57
C ILE A 227 8.81 -6.61 3.33
N PHE A 228 9.35 -6.80 4.55
CA PHE A 228 8.83 -7.36 5.79
C PHE A 228 10.12 -7.65 6.62
N SER A 229 10.01 -7.85 7.92
CA SER A 229 10.65 -9.02 8.55
C SER A 229 10.06 -10.30 7.90
N LEU A 230 10.44 -10.53 6.63
CA LEU A 230 9.81 -11.28 5.52
C LEU A 230 9.15 -12.58 5.88
N TRP A 231 7.84 -12.54 6.25
CA TRP A 231 7.08 -13.74 6.57
C TRP A 231 7.80 -14.59 7.66
N SER A 232 8.76 -14.01 8.40
CA SER A 232 9.78 -14.71 9.17
C SER A 232 9.41 -14.77 10.65
N SER A 233 8.15 -15.07 10.89
CA SER A 233 7.79 -15.99 11.95
C SER A 233 6.85 -17.07 11.41
N TRP A 234 6.84 -17.35 10.10
CA TRP A 234 5.95 -18.38 9.56
C TRP A 234 6.57 -19.78 9.51
N MET A 235 7.90 -19.99 9.51
CA MET A 235 8.47 -21.30 9.90
C MET A 235 9.86 -21.22 10.53
N GLN A 236 10.00 -21.89 11.66
CA GLN A 236 11.21 -22.13 12.45
C GLN A 236 12.33 -22.86 11.66
N THR A 237 13.28 -22.18 11.03
CA THR A 237 14.57 -22.76 10.54
C THR A 237 15.43 -21.60 10.02
N THR A 238 16.70 -21.37 10.32
CA THR A 238 17.79 -22.11 10.99
C THR A 238 18.84 -21.08 11.44
N MET A 239 19.66 -21.48 12.40
CA MET A 239 20.52 -20.67 13.25
C MET A 239 21.71 -19.92 12.58
N ALA A 240 22.19 -18.91 13.32
CA ALA A 240 23.60 -18.68 13.68
C ALA A 240 24.55 -17.84 12.79
N LEU A 241 24.97 -16.72 13.41
CA LEU A 241 26.36 -16.23 13.60
C LEU A 241 27.04 -15.35 12.51
N TYR A 242 27.15 -14.07 12.88
CA TYR A 242 28.33 -13.17 12.85
C TYR A 242 29.65 -13.67 12.25
N ASN A 243 30.30 -12.87 11.36
CA ASN A 243 31.55 -12.13 11.65
C ASN A 243 31.93 -11.18 10.47
N PRO A 244 32.34 -9.91 10.71
CA PRO A 244 32.85 -8.99 9.70
C PRO A 244 34.35 -9.23 9.47
N LEU A 245 34.88 -8.62 8.40
CA LEU A 245 36.25 -8.74 7.88
C LEU A 245 36.41 -9.86 6.85
N ASN A 246 36.18 -9.52 5.58
CA ASN A 246 37.11 -9.74 4.47
C ASN A 246 36.48 -9.21 3.18
N TYR A 247 36.56 -7.90 2.99
CA TYR A 247 36.69 -7.34 1.64
C TYR A 247 38.14 -6.88 1.52
N LEU A 248 38.92 -7.63 0.75
CA LEU A 248 39.74 -7.18 -0.38
C LEU A 248 40.77 -8.29 -0.72
N PRO A 249 41.13 -8.45 -2.00
CA PRO A 249 40.58 -7.85 -3.22
C PRO A 249 39.49 -8.70 -3.86
#